data_AF-A0A950H596-F1
#
_entry.id   AF-A0A950H596-F1
#
_cell.length_a   1.000
_cell.length_b   1.000
_cell.length_c   1.000
_cell.angle_alpha   90.00
_cell.angle_beta   90.00
_cell.angle_gamma   90.00
#
_symmetry.space_group_name_H-M   'P 1'
#
loop_
_entity.id
_entity.type
_entity.pdbx_description
1 polymer ?
#
loop_
_entity_poly.entity_id
_entity_poly.type
_entity_poly.pdbx_seq_one_letter_code
_entity_poly.pdbx_strand_id
1 'polypeptide(L)'
;MGAGIDIGVTGAGASAEIDLEELLATRLLVQGNSGSGKSHLLRRILEQSANRVQQIVIDPEGDFGSLGERYGHVVLDAAECERELAVIATRVRRHRV
;
A
#
# COMPACT_ATOMS: atom_id res chain seq x y z
N MET A 1 9.21 -19.89 6.40
CA MET A 1 10.14 -18.81 6.03
C MET A 1 9.27 -17.63 5.66
N GLY A 2 8.94 -16.79 6.64
CA GLY A 2 8.10 -15.61 6.41
C GLY A 2 8.88 -14.66 5.52
N ALA A 3 8.26 -14.19 4.44
CA ALA A 3 8.96 -13.30 3.53
C ALA A 3 8.88 -11.86 4.09
N GLY A 4 10.01 -11.40 4.64
CA GLY A 4 10.18 -10.04 5.15
C GLY A 4 10.06 -9.00 4.03
N ILE A 5 9.72 -7.78 4.43
CA ILE A 5 9.82 -6.59 3.59
C ILE A 5 11.10 -5.86 4.00
N ASP A 6 12.06 -5.72 3.08
CA ASP A 6 13.27 -4.95 3.34
C ASP A 6 12.94 -3.44 3.32
N ILE A 7 13.14 -2.79 4.46
CA ILE A 7 12.91 -1.35 4.65
C ILE A 7 14.19 -0.53 4.73
N GLY A 8 15.36 -1.18 4.67
CA GLY A 8 16.65 -0.50 4.62
C GLY A 8 17.69 -1.14 5.55
N VAL A 9 18.54 -0.29 6.13
CA VAL A 9 19.68 -0.72 6.93
C VAL A 9 19.65 0.00 8.28
N THR A 10 19.84 -0.76 9.35
CA THR A 10 19.95 -0.25 10.72
C THR A 10 21.25 0.52 10.93
N GLY A 11 21.36 1.27 12.03
CA GLY A 11 22.61 1.95 12.41
C GLY A 11 23.80 1.00 12.62
N ALA A 12 23.56 -0.30 12.82
CA ALA A 12 24.59 -1.33 12.95
C ALA A 12 24.99 -1.97 11.61
N GLY A 13 24.43 -1.50 10.47
CA GLY A 13 24.73 -2.05 9.14
C GLY A 13 23.96 -3.34 8.79
N ALA A 14 23.14 -3.86 9.69
CA ALA A 14 22.27 -5.00 9.41
C ALA A 14 21.01 -4.56 8.63
N SER A 15 20.47 -5.43 7.78
CA SER A 15 19.18 -5.19 7.11
C SER A 15 18.07 -5.00 8.14
N ALA A 16 17.19 -4.04 7.87
CA ALA A 16 15.97 -3.79 8.63
C ALA A 16 14.80 -4.38 7.84
N GLU A 17 14.10 -5.34 8.43
CA GLU A 17 12.97 -6.01 7.80
C GLU A 17 11.68 -5.82 8.61
N ILE A 18 10.55 -5.74 7.92
CA ILE A 18 9.21 -5.85 8.50
C ILE A 18 8.66 -7.24 8.17
N ASP A 19 8.22 -7.98 9.18
CA ASP A 19 7.51 -9.23 8.96
C ASP A 19 6.11 -8.95 8.37
N LEU A 20 5.83 -9.52 7.19
CA LEU A 20 4.55 -9.30 6.52
C LEU A 20 3.38 -9.96 7.26
N GLU A 21 3.57 -11.13 7.85
CA GLU A 21 2.50 -11.83 8.58
C GLU A 21 2.13 -11.04 9.85
N GLU A 22 3.13 -10.52 10.57
CA GLU A 22 2.89 -9.65 11.73
C GLU A 22 2.19 -8.34 11.32
N LEU A 23 2.62 -7.73 10.21
CA LEU A 23 1.98 -6.52 9.68
C LEU A 23 0.50 -6.76 9.34
N LEU A 24 0.16 -7.90 8.75
CA LEU A 24 -1.23 -8.27 8.41
C LEU A 24 -2.07 -8.60 9.64
N ALA A 25 -1.45 -9.16 10.69
CA ALA A 25 -2.12 -9.47 11.95
C ALA A 25 -2.35 -8.20 12.81
N THR A 26 -1.62 -7.13 12.53
CA THR A 26 -1.61 -5.91 13.35
C THR A 26 -1.90 -4.66 12.51
N ARG A 27 -1.47 -3.49 12.99
CA ARG A 27 -1.56 -2.21 12.28
C ARG A 27 -0.23 -1.49 12.39
N LEU A 28 0.16 -0.84 11.31
CA LEU A 28 1.34 0.02 11.25
C LEU A 28 0.94 1.49 11.22
N LEU A 29 1.58 2.28 12.08
CA LEU A 29 1.52 3.75 12.04
C LEU A 29 2.87 4.29 11.59
N VAL A 30 2.90 4.97 10.44
CA VAL A 30 4.09 5.68 9.95
C VAL A 30 3.90 7.17 10.18
N GLN A 31 4.81 7.79 10.95
CA GLN A 31 4.79 9.22 11.25
C GLN A 31 6.14 9.87 10.97
N GLY A 32 6.08 11.15 10.61
CA GLY A 32 7.25 11.95 10.27
C GLY A 32 6.85 13.23 9.54
N ASN A 33 7.71 14.23 9.55
CA ASN A 33 7.47 15.52 8.88
C ASN A 33 7.55 15.37 7.34
N SER A 34 7.23 16.44 6.61
CA SER A 34 7.49 16.47 5.15
C SER A 34 8.99 16.19 4.89
N GLY A 35 9.29 15.40 3.86
CA GLY A 35 10.67 15.00 3.52
C GLY A 35 11.30 13.90 4.38
N SER A 36 10.62 13.38 5.41
CA SER A 36 11.16 12.30 6.28
C SER A 36 11.21 10.91 5.64
N GLY A 37 10.76 10.76 4.39
CA GLY A 37 10.78 9.48 3.68
C GLY A 37 9.54 8.59 3.88
N LYS A 38 8.43 9.11 4.42
CA LYS A 38 7.18 8.34 4.61
C LYS A 38 6.70 7.66 3.32
N SER A 39 6.50 8.41 2.24
CA SER A 39 6.04 7.86 0.96
C SER A 39 7.03 6.84 0.39
N HIS A 40 8.33 7.02 0.64
CA HIS A 40 9.36 6.05 0.22
C HIS A 40 9.26 4.72 0.99
N LEU A 41 9.05 4.78 2.32
CA LEU A 41 8.81 3.59 3.13
C LEU A 41 7.52 2.87 2.70
N LEU A 42 6.42 3.60 2.56
CA LEU A 42 5.14 3.05 2.13
C LEU A 42 5.25 2.41 0.73
N ARG A 43 5.94 3.07 -0.21
CA ARG A 43 6.21 2.52 -1.53
C ARG A 43 6.97 1.19 -1.46
N ARG A 44 8.01 1.07 -0.63
CA ARG A 44 8.72 -0.21 -0.45
C ARG A 44 7.82 -1.33 0.06
N ILE A 45 6.95 -1.02 1.02
CA ILE A 45 5.97 -1.98 1.56
C ILE A 45 5.01 -2.41 0.45
N LEU A 46 4.44 -1.45 -0.28
CA LEU A 46 3.49 -1.73 -1.35
C LEU A 46 4.12 -2.58 -2.46
N GLU A 47 5.28 -2.18 -2.97
CA GLU A 47 5.98 -2.87 -4.06
C GLU A 47 6.36 -4.31 -3.69
N GLN A 48 6.87 -4.55 -2.48
CA GLN A 48 7.31 -5.88 -2.05
C GLN A 48 6.16 -6.80 -1.63
N SER A 49 4.98 -6.24 -1.33
CA SER A 49 3.80 -7.03 -0.94
C SER A 49 2.73 -7.13 -2.03
N ALA A 50 2.87 -6.43 -3.17
CA ALA A 50 1.86 -6.36 -4.23
C ALA A 50 1.39 -7.72 -4.78
N ASN A 51 2.31 -8.68 -4.95
CA ASN A 51 2.00 -10.03 -5.45
C ASN A 51 1.72 -11.05 -4.33
N ARG A 52 1.63 -10.59 -3.08
CA ARG A 52 1.55 -11.44 -1.89
C ARG A 52 0.26 -11.23 -1.13
N VAL A 53 -0.26 -10.00 -1.14
CA VAL A 53 -1.49 -9.62 -0.44
C VAL A 53 -2.32 -8.71 -1.33
N GLN A 54 -3.64 -8.78 -1.18
CA GLN A 54 -4.52 -7.82 -1.82
C GLN A 54 -4.33 -6.44 -1.18
N GLN A 55 -4.16 -5.41 -2.00
CA GLN A 55 -3.89 -4.05 -1.55
C GLN A 55 -4.98 -3.09 -2.03
N ILE A 56 -5.40 -2.21 -1.12
CA ILE A 56 -6.21 -1.03 -1.41
C ILE A 56 -5.44 0.16 -0.88
N VAL A 57 -5.12 1.11 -1.76
CA VAL A 57 -4.37 2.31 -1.43
C VAL A 57 -5.30 3.51 -1.56
N ILE A 58 -5.42 4.28 -0.48
CA ILE A 58 -6.09 5.57 -0.50
C ILE A 58 -4.99 6.63 -0.58
N ASP A 59 -4.87 7.25 -1.74
CA ASP A 59 -3.74 8.12 -2.07
C ASP A 59 -4.23 9.55 -2.36
N PRO A 60 -4.40 10.39 -1.33
CA PRO A 60 -4.85 11.76 -1.53
C PRO A 60 -3.78 12.65 -2.18
N GLU A 61 -2.51 12.24 -2.14
CA GLU A 61 -1.38 13.02 -2.66
C GLU A 61 -1.01 12.63 -4.12
N GLY A 62 -1.45 11.45 -4.57
CA GLY A 62 -1.16 10.93 -5.92
C GLY A 62 0.25 10.32 -6.07
N ASP A 63 0.90 9.96 -4.96
CA ASP A 63 2.27 9.44 -4.93
C ASP A 63 2.42 8.02 -5.52
N PHE A 64 1.32 7.25 -5.60
CA PHE A 64 1.36 5.80 -5.83
C PHE A 64 0.68 5.33 -7.14
N GLY A 65 0.14 6.24 -7.95
CA GLY A 65 -0.54 5.88 -9.22
C GLY A 65 0.31 5.03 -10.17
N SER A 66 1.63 5.25 -10.20
CA SER A 66 2.58 4.49 -11.02
C SER A 66 2.70 3.00 -10.66
N LEU A 67 2.22 2.59 -9.47
CA LEU A 67 2.15 1.17 -9.13
C LEU A 67 1.15 0.42 -10.00
N GLY A 68 0.13 1.10 -10.55
CA GLY A 68 -0.87 0.51 -11.44
C GLY A 68 -0.26 -0.19 -12.64
N GLU A 69 0.62 0.50 -13.36
CA GLU A 69 1.28 -0.05 -14.55
C GLU A 69 2.18 -1.26 -14.24
N ARG A 70 2.86 -1.23 -13.08
CA ARG A 70 3.88 -2.23 -12.75
C ARG A 70 3.33 -3.46 -12.02
N TYR A 71 2.29 -3.29 -11.22
CA TYR A 71 1.75 -4.33 -10.34
C TYR A 71 0.26 -4.63 -10.58
N GLY A 72 -0.36 -3.97 -11.56
CA GLY A 72 -1.75 -4.24 -11.96
C GLY A 72 -2.80 -3.63 -11.05
N HIS A 73 -2.46 -2.58 -10.28
CA HIS A 73 -3.48 -1.84 -9.53
C HIS A 73 -4.43 -1.12 -10.49
N VAL A 74 -5.73 -1.24 -10.23
CA VAL A 74 -6.75 -0.40 -10.86
C VAL A 74 -6.73 0.97 -10.20
N VAL A 75 -6.31 1.99 -10.94
CA VAL A 75 -6.27 3.37 -10.46
C VAL A 75 -7.65 4.01 -10.69
N LEU A 76 -8.18 4.64 -9.64
CA LEU A 76 -9.47 5.34 -9.68
C LEU A 76 -9.24 6.80 -9.28
N ASP A 77 -9.59 7.73 -10.16
CA ASP A 77 -9.64 9.15 -9.82
C ASP A 77 -10.93 9.45 -9.06
N ALA A 78 -10.82 9.81 -7.78
CA ALA A 78 -11.97 10.08 -6.95
C ALA A 78 -12.70 11.39 -7.31
N ALA A 79 -12.01 12.36 -7.91
CA ALA A 79 -12.60 13.64 -8.28
C ALA A 79 -13.48 13.53 -9.54
N GLU A 80 -13.08 12.67 -10.49
CA GLU A 80 -13.83 12.48 -11.74
C GLU A 80 -14.91 11.39 -11.63
N CYS A 81 -14.78 10.45 -10.67
CA CYS A 81 -15.58 9.23 -10.65
C CYS A 81 -16.57 9.09 -9.48
N GLU A 82 -16.98 10.14 -8.78
CA GLU A 82 -17.81 10.00 -7.55
C GLU A 82 -19.09 9.14 -7.77
N ARG A 83 -19.82 9.37 -8.87
CA ARG A 83 -20.99 8.54 -9.24
C ARG A 83 -20.61 7.09 -9.56
N GLU A 84 -19.50 6.89 -10.26
CA GLU A 84 -19.05 5.56 -10.69
C GLU A 84 -18.53 4.75 -9.51
N LEU A 85 -17.82 5.40 -8.58
CA LEU A 85 -17.40 4.84 -7.29
C LEU A 85 -18.61 4.39 -6.47
N ALA A 86 -19.68 5.18 -6.42
CA ALA A 86 -20.92 4.78 -5.73
C ALA A 86 -21.56 3.52 -6.35
N VAL A 87 -21.54 3.42 -7.69
CA VAL A 87 -22.02 2.24 -8.41
C VAL A 87 -21.14 1.01 -8.14
N ILE A 88 -19.82 1.15 -8.23
CA ILE A 88 -18.86 0.08 -7.95
C ILE A 88 -19.03 -0.40 -6.50
N ALA A 89 -19.06 0.52 -5.53
CA ALA A 89 -19.24 0.18 -4.12
C ALA A 89 -20.56 -0.56 -3.88
N THR A 90 -21.65 -0.16 -4.54
CA THR A 90 -22.95 -0.85 -4.46
C THR A 90 -22.87 -2.25 -5.04
N ARG A 91 -22.22 -2.43 -6.19
CA ARG A 91 -22.01 -3.75 -6.81
C ARG A 91 -21.16 -4.65 -5.93
N VAL A 92 -20.03 -4.18 -5.42
CA VAL A 92 -19.16 -4.95 -4.52
C VAL A 92 -19.94 -5.41 -3.30
N ARG A 93 -20.69 -4.53 -2.62
CA ARG A 93 -21.52 -4.89 -1.46
C ARG A 93 -22.58 -5.95 -1.80
N ARG A 94 -23.24 -5.86 -2.96
CA ARG A 94 -24.24 -6.84 -3.40
C ARG A 94 -23.65 -8.23 -3.63
N HIS A 95 -22.37 -8.32 -4.02
CA HIS A 95 -21.68 -9.58 -4.29
C HIS A 95 -20.75 -10.00 -3.14
N ARG A 96 -20.85 -9.38 -1.95
CA ARG A 96 -20.22 -9.92 -0.74
C ARG A 96 -20.98 -11.18 -0.34
N VAL A 97 -20.43 -12.34 -0.70
CA VAL A 97 -20.80 -13.64 -0.16
C VAL A 97 -20.09 -13.83 1.17
#